data_AF-A0A4R1W360-F1
#
_entry.id   AF-A0A4R1W360-F1
#
_cell.length_a   1.000
_cell.length_b   1.000
_cell.length_c   1.000
_cell.angle_alpha   90.00
_cell.angle_beta   90.00
_cell.angle_gamma   90.00
#
_symmetry.space_group_name_H-M   'P 1'
#
loop_
_entity.id
_entity.type
_entity.pdbx_description
1 polymer ?
#
loop_
_entity_poly.entity_id
_entity_poly.type
_entity_poly.pdbx_seq_one_letter_code
_entity_poly.pdbx_strand_id
1 'polypeptide(L)'
;MNSDAAIALAALAETQTALLSGVELPASSGDAAARLGRAAAETVGAEAVAAESGEVTGDQMPAGSGRTPQALADEPVYDADAAADIQGNIVPGFNKDHQHFLFLRFGSIDGAREWVGWLAPRITAMDEVLDFRREFRALRLRLGVREPGLSATWTAVAFSFPAIAALAGHTDARAFGEQSFRQGLAERSTYLGDPTDPDHRGHRANWVVGGPDNEADALVIVAADDPNDLDAMVDEILDHASAHGITLLFGQRGDTLPGNLQGHEHFGFKDGISQPGVRGRRATSPDDHLTPRFLDADDPHAELFAKPGQPLVWPGQFLLGELRQHHQDPTIPAAPASAFPDWARRGSYLVCRRLHQDVVGFWEMATAAAAAMGTTPVRLASMLVGRWPSGAPLMRSPDADDAALAGDEFANNHFLFDDETRPSALVDLPGYPGDTHRPATEDLLGKVCPFAAHIRKVNSRDSGTDFGAPADTFLRLMLRRGIPYGEPIAGIADPSPELETGERGLLFAAYMASIEDQFEFVTRRWANSPVQPNVGGVDPIIGQRDVRGDRRRTVDLPAADGSTTTIELQEDLVTPTGGGYFFAPPISALRGTLAAG
;
A
#
# COMPACT_ATOMS: atom_id res chain seq x y z
N MET A 1 -29.86 -11.31 10.62
CA MET A 1 -29.11 -10.90 11.83
C MET A 1 -29.56 -11.57 13.14
N ASN A 2 -28.65 -11.96 14.04
CA ASN A 2 -28.96 -12.24 15.46
C ASN A 2 -28.90 -10.93 16.30
N SER A 3 -29.28 -10.95 17.58
CA SER A 3 -29.28 -9.73 18.43
C SER A 3 -27.90 -9.10 18.62
N ASP A 4 -26.83 -9.89 18.55
CA ASP A 4 -25.48 -9.48 18.92
C ASP A 4 -24.80 -8.75 17.76
N ALA A 5 -25.03 -9.18 16.52
CA ALA A 5 -24.62 -8.43 15.31
C ALA A 5 -25.29 -7.07 15.20
N ALA A 6 -26.58 -6.97 15.53
CA ALA A 6 -27.30 -5.70 15.53
C ALA A 6 -26.76 -4.73 16.59
N ILE A 7 -26.42 -5.23 17.79
CA ILE A 7 -25.78 -4.44 18.85
C ILE A 7 -24.37 -3.99 18.44
N ALA A 8 -23.59 -4.84 17.77
CA ALA A 8 -22.24 -4.52 17.31
C ALA A 8 -22.22 -3.48 16.19
N LEU A 9 -23.11 -3.64 15.19
CA LEU A 9 -23.27 -2.67 14.11
C LEU A 9 -23.86 -1.36 14.61
N ALA A 10 -24.79 -1.39 15.56
CA ALA A 10 -25.28 -0.20 16.24
C ALA A 10 -24.19 0.48 17.07
N ALA A 11 -23.34 -0.27 17.78
CA ALA A 11 -22.20 0.29 18.51
C ALA A 11 -21.15 0.88 17.57
N LEU A 12 -20.88 0.26 16.41
CA LEU A 12 -20.03 0.83 15.37
C LEU A 12 -20.65 2.10 14.78
N ALA A 13 -21.96 2.09 14.50
CA ALA A 13 -22.70 3.24 14.01
C ALA A 13 -22.73 4.39 15.04
N GLU A 14 -22.92 4.11 16.32
CA GLU A 14 -22.87 5.08 17.41
C GLU A 14 -21.45 5.60 17.63
N THR A 15 -20.44 4.73 17.57
CA THR A 15 -19.02 5.10 17.68
C THR A 15 -18.60 5.97 16.49
N GLN A 16 -19.02 5.63 15.27
CA GLN A 16 -18.78 6.44 14.07
C GLN A 16 -19.56 7.75 14.09
N THR A 17 -20.82 7.76 14.54
CA THR A 17 -21.62 8.99 14.69
C THR A 17 -21.00 9.91 15.74
N ALA A 18 -20.56 9.36 16.89
CA ALA A 18 -19.94 10.13 17.96
C ALA A 18 -18.52 10.62 17.60
N LEU A 19 -17.68 9.78 16.97
CA LEU A 19 -16.32 10.14 16.53
C LEU A 19 -16.31 11.19 15.42
N LEU A 20 -17.33 11.20 14.56
CA LEU A 20 -17.38 12.06 13.36
C LEU A 20 -18.32 13.26 13.52
N SER A 21 -19.11 13.31 14.60
CA SER A 21 -19.87 14.51 15.03
C SER A 21 -19.00 15.60 15.70
N GLY A 22 -17.69 15.39 15.83
CA GLY A 22 -16.86 16.13 16.79
C GLY A 22 -15.63 16.88 16.26
N VAL A 23 -15.29 16.83 14.98
CA VAL A 23 -14.12 17.58 14.46
C VAL A 23 -14.42 18.16 13.07
N GLU A 24 -14.86 19.42 13.04
CA GLU A 24 -14.42 20.30 11.95
C GLU A 24 -12.89 20.31 12.04
N LEU A 25 -12.20 19.66 11.10
CA LEU A 25 -10.76 19.87 10.95
C LEU A 25 -10.59 21.40 10.89
N PRO A 26 -9.76 22.02 11.74
CA PRO A 26 -9.57 23.46 11.69
C PRO A 26 -9.20 23.80 10.25
N ALA A 27 -10.00 24.66 9.61
CA ALA A 27 -9.54 25.37 8.44
C ALA A 27 -8.24 26.02 8.86
N SER A 28 -7.12 25.61 8.28
CA SER A 28 -5.88 26.35 8.45
C SER A 28 -6.23 27.79 8.08
N SER A 29 -6.10 28.70 9.06
CA SER A 29 -6.52 30.08 8.88
C SER A 29 -5.83 30.63 7.64
N GLY A 30 -6.64 30.92 6.61
CA GLY A 30 -6.22 31.19 5.23
C GLY A 30 -5.41 32.47 5.02
N ASP A 31 -4.80 33.03 6.06
CA ASP A 31 -4.05 34.28 6.01
C ASP A 31 -2.52 34.05 5.90
N ALA A 32 -2.04 32.82 6.10
CA ALA A 32 -0.61 32.47 5.95
C ALA A 32 -0.22 32.08 4.50
N ALA A 33 -1.17 31.61 3.69
CA ALA A 33 -0.93 31.10 2.34
C ALA A 33 -0.63 32.19 1.28
N ALA A 34 -0.91 33.47 1.58
CA ALA A 34 -0.76 34.57 0.63
C ALA A 34 0.71 34.98 0.34
N ARG A 35 1.70 34.47 1.08
CA ARG A 35 3.11 34.92 0.98
C ARG A 35 4.07 33.94 0.30
N LEU A 36 3.74 32.65 0.20
CA LEU A 36 4.62 31.63 -0.41
C LEU A 36 4.63 31.66 -1.95
N GLY A 37 3.60 32.20 -2.60
CA GLY A 37 3.51 32.28 -4.07
C GLY A 37 4.44 33.29 -4.74
N ARG A 38 5.21 34.10 -4.00
CA ARG A 38 6.10 35.13 -4.57
C ARG A 38 7.58 34.74 -4.65
N ALA A 39 8.03 33.69 -3.96
CA ALA A 39 9.45 33.33 -3.90
C ALA A 39 9.93 32.45 -5.07
N ALA A 40 9.03 31.82 -5.82
CA ALA A 40 9.38 30.93 -6.94
C ALA A 40 9.69 31.66 -8.27
N ALA A 41 9.70 33.00 -8.30
CA ALA A 41 9.85 33.77 -9.53
C ALA A 41 11.22 34.44 -9.73
N GLU A 42 12.12 34.42 -8.74
CA GLU A 42 13.39 35.14 -8.85
C GLU A 42 14.55 34.35 -8.24
N THR A 43 15.29 33.61 -9.07
CA THR A 43 16.76 33.52 -8.97
C THR A 43 17.34 32.78 -10.19
N VAL A 44 17.64 33.55 -11.23
CA VAL A 44 18.62 33.19 -12.27
C VAL A 44 19.82 34.12 -12.10
N GLY A 45 20.98 33.55 -11.81
CA GLY A 45 22.29 34.20 -12.01
C GLY A 45 23.21 34.20 -10.79
N ALA A 46 24.28 33.41 -10.85
CA ALA A 46 25.68 33.88 -10.89
C ALA A 46 26.68 32.77 -10.49
N GLU A 47 27.84 32.83 -11.14
CA GLU A 47 28.90 31.82 -11.31
C GLU A 47 29.85 31.60 -10.11
N ALA A 48 30.62 30.51 -10.25
CA ALA A 48 31.64 29.94 -9.38
C ALA A 48 32.92 30.78 -9.19
N VAL A 49 33.65 30.54 -8.08
CA VAL A 49 35.12 30.68 -8.01
C VAL A 49 35.71 29.66 -7.01
N ALA A 50 36.79 28.98 -7.43
CA ALA A 50 37.60 28.03 -6.66
C ALA A 50 38.72 28.70 -5.85
N ALA A 51 39.19 28.06 -4.77
CA ALA A 51 40.53 28.31 -4.22
C ALA A 51 41.04 27.11 -3.40
N GLU A 52 42.21 26.59 -3.79
CA GLU A 52 43.06 25.67 -3.02
C GLU A 52 43.93 26.44 -2.01
N SER A 53 44.30 25.82 -0.88
CA SER A 53 45.70 25.57 -0.46
C SER A 53 45.86 25.26 1.04
N GLY A 54 46.77 24.32 1.35
CA GLY A 54 47.68 24.44 2.50
C GLY A 54 47.56 23.38 3.61
N GLU A 55 48.37 22.31 3.54
CA GLU A 55 48.76 21.46 4.67
C GLU A 55 49.64 22.22 5.68
N VAL A 56 49.64 21.79 6.96
CA VAL A 56 50.84 21.48 7.77
C VAL A 56 50.44 20.73 9.07
N THR A 57 51.30 19.79 9.44
CA THR A 57 51.26 18.69 10.42
C THR A 57 51.43 19.04 11.90
N GLY A 58 50.93 18.19 12.81
CA GLY A 58 51.33 18.13 14.23
C GLY A 58 50.64 17.00 15.03
N ASP A 59 51.44 16.14 15.66
CA ASP A 59 51.20 14.75 16.11
C ASP A 59 50.67 14.59 17.57
N GLN A 60 49.79 13.60 17.83
CA GLN A 60 49.83 12.56 18.93
C GLN A 60 48.49 12.15 19.63
N MET A 61 48.01 10.94 19.26
CA MET A 61 47.61 9.75 20.08
C MET A 61 46.30 9.72 20.94
N PRO A 62 45.64 8.55 21.14
CA PRO A 62 44.50 8.07 20.36
C PRO A 62 43.19 7.94 21.18
N ALA A 63 42.03 8.25 20.57
CA ALA A 63 40.73 7.93 21.17
C ALA A 63 39.65 7.70 20.10
N GLY A 64 38.97 6.57 20.21
CA GLY A 64 37.71 6.25 19.52
C GLY A 64 37.86 5.91 18.04
N SER A 65 37.45 4.70 17.64
CA SER A 65 37.21 4.37 16.24
C SER A 65 36.07 5.24 15.71
N GLY A 66 36.39 6.45 15.27
CA GLY A 66 35.49 7.31 14.51
C GLY A 66 35.17 6.61 13.21
N ARG A 67 33.88 6.30 12.99
CA ARG A 67 33.37 6.03 11.64
C ARG A 67 33.70 7.26 10.81
N THR A 68 34.52 7.10 9.78
CA THR A 68 34.64 8.08 8.71
C THR A 68 33.23 8.30 8.14
N PRO A 69 32.76 9.55 7.95
CA PRO A 69 31.50 9.79 7.23
C PRO A 69 31.66 9.20 5.83
N GLN A 70 31.07 8.04 5.61
CA GLN A 70 31.01 7.45 4.28
C GLN A 70 30.06 8.36 3.50
N ALA A 71 30.57 9.02 2.46
CA ALA A 71 29.74 9.86 1.61
C ALA A 71 28.54 9.02 1.14
N LEU A 72 27.34 9.50 1.46
CA LEU A 72 26.08 8.86 1.14
C LEU A 72 26.00 8.62 -0.37
N ALA A 73 25.44 7.48 -0.78
CA ALA A 73 25.16 7.26 -2.19
C ALA A 73 24.03 8.18 -2.63
N ASP A 74 24.20 8.88 -3.75
CA ASP A 74 23.17 9.77 -4.29
C ASP A 74 21.89 8.99 -4.61
N GLU A 75 20.74 9.52 -4.20
CA GLU A 75 19.44 8.99 -4.62
C GLU A 75 19.28 9.10 -6.15
N PRO A 76 18.56 8.16 -6.80
CA PRO A 76 18.41 8.17 -8.26
C PRO A 76 17.70 9.43 -8.75
N VAL A 77 18.19 9.95 -9.88
CA VAL A 77 17.63 11.11 -10.58
C VAL A 77 16.96 10.63 -11.86
N TYR A 78 15.65 10.86 -11.96
CA TYR A 78 14.84 10.51 -13.12
C TYR A 78 14.73 11.72 -14.06
N ASP A 79 15.33 11.62 -15.25
CA ASP A 79 15.10 12.60 -16.30
C ASP A 79 13.67 12.48 -16.87
N ALA A 80 13.33 13.37 -17.81
CA ALA A 80 11.99 13.42 -18.40
C ALA A 80 11.62 12.09 -19.08
N ASP A 81 12.55 11.48 -19.82
CA ASP A 81 12.31 10.22 -20.51
C ASP A 81 12.10 9.07 -19.52
N ALA A 82 12.92 9.01 -18.47
CA ALA A 82 12.79 8.02 -17.41
C ALA A 82 11.47 8.13 -16.66
N ALA A 83 11.04 9.36 -16.37
CA ALA A 83 9.80 9.61 -15.64
C ALA A 83 8.56 9.33 -16.50
N ALA A 84 8.61 9.67 -17.79
CA ALA A 84 7.55 9.39 -18.77
C ALA A 84 7.44 7.89 -19.14
N ASP A 85 8.41 7.06 -18.74
CA ASP A 85 8.48 5.63 -19.06
C ASP A 85 7.92 4.73 -17.95
N ILE A 86 7.80 5.24 -16.71
CA ILE A 86 7.25 4.50 -15.57
C ILE A 86 5.73 4.73 -15.52
N GLN A 87 4.94 3.66 -15.38
CA GLN A 87 3.49 3.81 -15.19
C GLN A 87 3.18 4.48 -13.85
N GLY A 88 2.33 5.52 -13.88
CA GLY A 88 2.02 6.36 -12.73
C GLY A 88 1.29 5.65 -11.58
N ASN A 89 0.64 4.51 -11.84
CA ASN A 89 0.01 3.72 -10.78
C ASN A 89 1.04 3.00 -9.89
N ILE A 90 2.24 2.71 -10.42
CA ILE A 90 3.35 2.15 -9.65
C ILE A 90 3.87 3.24 -8.71
N VAL A 91 4.44 4.30 -9.28
CA VAL A 91 4.93 5.48 -8.56
C VAL A 91 4.40 6.72 -9.27
N PRO A 92 3.76 7.67 -8.56
CA PRO A 92 3.50 7.68 -7.12
C PRO A 92 2.16 7.03 -6.71
N GLY A 93 1.41 6.45 -7.66
CA GLY A 93 0.06 5.90 -7.48
C GLY A 93 -1.05 6.84 -7.95
N PHE A 94 -2.19 6.31 -8.39
CA PHE A 94 -3.29 7.16 -8.87
C PHE A 94 -4.07 7.87 -7.75
N ASN A 95 -4.34 7.20 -6.63
CA ASN A 95 -5.07 7.73 -5.47
C ASN A 95 -6.39 8.42 -5.85
N LYS A 96 -7.24 7.72 -6.60
CA LYS A 96 -8.55 8.21 -7.05
C LYS A 96 -9.69 7.46 -6.35
N ASP A 97 -10.82 8.15 -6.23
CA ASP A 97 -12.00 7.65 -5.52
C ASP A 97 -12.81 6.61 -6.29
N HIS A 98 -12.69 6.58 -7.62
CA HIS A 98 -13.36 5.59 -8.47
C HIS A 98 -12.32 4.83 -9.29
N GLN A 99 -12.40 3.51 -9.30
CA GLN A 99 -11.52 2.67 -10.11
C GLN A 99 -12.26 1.49 -10.73
N HIS A 100 -11.82 1.04 -11.89
CA HIS A 100 -12.34 -0.16 -12.55
C HIS A 100 -11.19 -1.07 -12.98
N PHE A 101 -11.22 -2.31 -12.50
CA PHE A 101 -10.25 -3.35 -12.80
C PHE A 101 -10.84 -4.26 -13.88
N LEU A 102 -10.25 -4.22 -15.08
CA LEU A 102 -10.70 -4.97 -16.24
C LEU A 102 -9.73 -6.14 -16.50
N PHE A 103 -10.23 -7.36 -16.29
CA PHE A 103 -9.48 -8.58 -16.54
C PHE A 103 -9.80 -9.09 -17.94
N LEU A 104 -8.81 -9.05 -18.83
CA LEU A 104 -8.98 -9.28 -20.26
C LEU A 104 -8.26 -10.56 -20.70
N ARG A 105 -8.82 -11.23 -21.71
CA ARG A 105 -8.24 -12.40 -22.39
C ARG A 105 -8.03 -12.09 -23.86
N PHE A 106 -6.86 -12.42 -24.37
CA PHE A 106 -6.53 -12.23 -25.77
C PHE A 106 -7.17 -13.32 -26.64
N GLY A 107 -7.75 -12.91 -27.78
CA GLY A 107 -8.24 -13.84 -28.80
C GLY A 107 -7.14 -14.29 -29.75
N SER A 108 -6.48 -13.33 -30.42
CA SER A 108 -5.31 -13.57 -31.28
C SER A 108 -4.13 -12.70 -30.85
N ILE A 109 -2.91 -13.15 -31.13
CA ILE A 109 -1.69 -12.40 -30.80
C ILE A 109 -1.61 -11.11 -31.63
N ASP A 110 -1.99 -11.16 -32.91
CA ASP A 110 -1.99 -9.98 -33.78
C ASP A 110 -2.96 -8.90 -33.26
N GLY A 111 -4.19 -9.30 -32.89
CA GLY A 111 -5.17 -8.39 -32.28
C GLY A 111 -4.69 -7.84 -30.94
N ALA A 112 -4.06 -8.69 -30.10
CA ALA A 112 -3.48 -8.26 -28.84
C ALA A 112 -2.38 -7.20 -29.04
N ARG A 113 -1.49 -7.38 -30.02
CA ARG A 113 -0.41 -6.45 -30.35
C ARG A 113 -0.94 -5.11 -30.85
N GLU A 114 -1.92 -5.13 -31.76
CA GLU A 114 -2.58 -3.91 -32.25
C GLU A 114 -3.24 -3.14 -31.10
N TRP A 115 -3.96 -3.85 -30.23
CA TRP A 115 -4.61 -3.23 -29.08
C TRP A 115 -3.61 -2.69 -28.05
N VAL A 116 -2.52 -3.40 -27.76
CA VAL A 116 -1.44 -2.90 -26.90
C VAL A 116 -0.82 -1.63 -27.49
N GLY A 117 -0.59 -1.59 -28.80
CA GLY A 117 -0.11 -0.39 -29.49
C GLY A 117 -1.07 0.80 -29.39
N TRP A 118 -2.38 0.54 -29.47
CA TRP A 118 -3.42 1.55 -29.26
C TRP A 118 -3.51 2.05 -27.80
N LEU A 119 -3.33 1.15 -26.83
CA LEU A 119 -3.40 1.44 -25.40
C LEU A 119 -2.15 2.19 -24.91
N ALA A 120 -0.97 1.89 -25.46
CA ALA A 120 0.32 2.44 -25.03
C ALA A 120 0.37 3.98 -24.89
N PRO A 121 -0.16 4.81 -25.82
CA PRO A 121 -0.20 6.27 -25.64
C PRO A 121 -1.24 6.76 -24.62
N ARG A 122 -2.12 5.89 -24.11
CA ARG A 122 -3.15 6.20 -23.10
C ARG A 122 -2.75 5.79 -21.68
N ILE A 123 -1.64 5.08 -21.52
CA ILE A 123 -1.12 4.72 -20.20
C ILE A 123 -0.52 5.96 -19.55
N THR A 124 -1.00 6.26 -18.35
CA THR A 124 -0.57 7.44 -17.58
C THR A 124 0.80 7.18 -16.97
N ALA A 125 1.73 8.10 -17.20
CA ALA A 125 3.10 8.05 -16.72
C ALA A 125 3.29 8.67 -15.32
N MET A 126 4.45 8.41 -14.70
CA MET A 126 4.80 8.91 -13.37
C MET A 126 4.88 10.44 -13.33
N ASP A 127 5.43 11.07 -14.36
CA ASP A 127 5.54 12.52 -14.45
C ASP A 127 4.18 13.21 -14.47
N GLU A 128 3.23 12.72 -15.28
CA GLU A 128 1.86 13.23 -15.36
C GLU A 128 1.18 13.23 -13.98
N VAL A 129 1.30 12.13 -13.25
CA VAL A 129 0.70 12.00 -11.92
C VAL A 129 1.41 12.88 -10.89
N LEU A 130 2.75 12.99 -10.95
CA LEU A 130 3.50 13.87 -10.05
C LEU A 130 3.14 15.34 -10.28
N ASP A 131 3.03 15.77 -11.53
CA ASP A 131 2.65 17.14 -11.88
C ASP A 131 1.23 17.46 -11.42
N PHE A 132 0.27 16.57 -11.69
CA PHE A 132 -1.10 16.69 -11.18
C PHE A 132 -1.13 16.83 -9.65
N ARG A 133 -0.42 15.97 -8.91
CA ARG A 133 -0.41 16.01 -7.44
C ARG A 133 0.14 17.32 -6.89
N ARG A 134 1.12 17.90 -7.56
CA ARG A 134 1.75 19.17 -7.14
C ARG A 134 0.82 20.34 -7.40
N GLU A 135 0.21 20.38 -8.58
CA GLU A 135 -0.79 21.39 -8.92
C GLU A 135 -1.99 21.30 -7.98
N PHE A 136 -2.51 20.10 -7.74
CA PHE A 136 -3.59 19.85 -6.78
C PHE A 136 -3.21 20.38 -5.39
N ARG A 137 -2.04 20.03 -4.87
CA ARG A 137 -1.55 20.50 -3.56
C ARG A 137 -1.40 22.03 -3.52
N ALA A 138 -0.84 22.63 -4.56
CA ALA A 138 -0.64 24.07 -4.65
C ALA A 138 -1.98 24.82 -4.67
N LEU A 139 -2.96 24.35 -5.45
CA LEU A 139 -4.31 24.91 -5.49
C LEU A 139 -5.04 24.75 -4.15
N ARG A 140 -4.95 23.55 -3.54
CA ARG A 140 -5.50 23.27 -2.20
C ARG A 140 -5.01 24.28 -1.16
N LEU A 141 -3.69 24.50 -1.13
CA LEU A 141 -3.05 25.48 -0.24
C LEU A 141 -3.47 26.92 -0.55
N ARG A 142 -3.50 27.30 -1.83
CA ARG A 142 -3.85 28.66 -2.26
C ARG A 142 -5.30 29.02 -1.97
N LEU A 143 -6.21 28.06 -2.14
CA LEU A 143 -7.66 28.27 -2.00
C LEU A 143 -8.19 27.96 -0.59
N GLY A 144 -7.43 27.22 0.22
CA GLY A 144 -7.87 26.81 1.56
C GLY A 144 -9.07 25.84 1.56
N VAL A 145 -9.27 25.11 0.45
CA VAL A 145 -10.34 24.11 0.29
C VAL A 145 -9.75 22.72 0.24
N ARG A 146 -10.53 21.67 0.55
CA ARG A 146 -10.07 20.28 0.42
C ARG A 146 -9.99 19.83 -1.04
N GLU A 147 -11.02 20.16 -1.80
CA GLU A 147 -11.17 19.81 -3.22
C GLU A 147 -11.06 21.08 -4.09
N PRO A 148 -9.90 21.33 -4.73
CA PRO A 148 -9.68 22.53 -5.53
C PRO A 148 -10.36 22.50 -6.92
N GLY A 149 -11.14 21.46 -7.23
CA GLY A 149 -11.86 21.32 -8.50
C GLY A 149 -11.00 20.85 -9.68
N LEU A 150 -9.85 20.23 -9.41
CA LEU A 150 -8.98 19.61 -10.41
C LEU A 150 -9.31 18.11 -10.49
N SER A 151 -9.69 17.62 -11.67
CA SER A 151 -10.06 16.21 -11.92
C SER A 151 -9.12 15.58 -12.94
N ALA A 152 -8.91 14.27 -12.86
CA ALA A 152 -8.19 13.48 -13.84
C ALA A 152 -8.68 12.04 -13.92
N THR A 153 -8.49 11.45 -15.11
CA THR A 153 -8.70 10.02 -15.40
C THR A 153 -7.38 9.40 -15.82
N TRP A 154 -7.01 8.30 -15.19
CA TRP A 154 -5.73 7.63 -15.34
C TRP A 154 -5.91 6.17 -15.74
N THR A 155 -4.96 5.66 -16.52
CA THR A 155 -4.98 4.27 -17.01
C THR A 155 -3.62 3.60 -16.79
N ALA A 156 -3.63 2.38 -16.28
CA ALA A 156 -2.47 1.50 -16.14
C ALA A 156 -2.76 0.10 -16.68
N VAL A 157 -1.71 -0.64 -17.06
CA VAL A 157 -1.85 -2.02 -17.58
C VAL A 157 -0.74 -2.92 -17.09
N ALA A 158 -1.08 -4.19 -16.83
CA ALA A 158 -0.14 -5.25 -16.51
C ALA A 158 -0.52 -6.56 -17.22
N PHE A 159 0.46 -7.42 -17.48
CA PHE A 159 0.27 -8.67 -18.23
C PHE A 159 0.70 -9.88 -17.43
N SER A 160 -0.01 -11.00 -17.59
CA SER A 160 0.36 -12.28 -16.99
C SER A 160 1.62 -12.84 -17.68
N PHE A 161 2.25 -13.82 -17.05
CA PHE A 161 3.40 -14.49 -17.68
C PHE A 161 3.05 -15.14 -19.04
N PRO A 162 1.94 -15.88 -19.20
CA PRO A 162 1.51 -16.38 -20.51
C PRO A 162 1.36 -15.28 -21.56
N ALA A 163 0.80 -14.13 -21.20
CA ALA A 163 0.64 -12.99 -22.10
C ALA A 163 1.99 -12.39 -22.53
N ILE A 164 2.94 -12.21 -21.60
CA ILE A 164 4.30 -11.77 -21.94
C ILE A 164 4.99 -12.79 -22.86
N ALA A 165 4.84 -14.09 -22.61
CA ALA A 165 5.39 -15.14 -23.45
C ALA A 165 4.80 -15.13 -24.87
N ALA A 166 3.51 -14.78 -25.01
CA ALA A 166 2.85 -14.64 -26.30
C ALA A 166 3.26 -13.35 -27.05
N LEU A 167 3.38 -12.23 -26.35
CA LEU A 167 3.67 -10.92 -26.94
C LEU A 167 5.17 -10.72 -27.27
N ALA A 168 6.06 -10.99 -26.31
CA ALA A 168 7.50 -10.78 -26.42
C ALA A 168 8.30 -12.07 -26.77
N GLY A 169 7.65 -13.23 -26.74
CA GLY A 169 8.27 -14.53 -26.98
C GLY A 169 8.81 -15.22 -25.73
N HIS A 170 8.94 -16.55 -25.82
CA HIS A 170 9.32 -17.40 -24.68
C HIS A 170 10.72 -17.13 -24.12
N THR A 171 11.67 -16.67 -24.94
CA THR A 171 13.03 -16.37 -24.50
C THR A 171 13.02 -15.22 -23.50
N ASP A 172 12.36 -14.11 -23.86
CA ASP A 172 12.25 -12.93 -23.01
C ASP A 172 11.42 -13.21 -21.77
N ALA A 173 10.28 -13.91 -21.91
CA ALA A 173 9.48 -14.30 -20.76
C ALA A 173 10.30 -15.15 -19.76
N ARG A 174 11.10 -16.10 -20.23
CA ARG A 174 11.94 -16.95 -19.35
C ARG A 174 13.10 -16.20 -18.69
N ALA A 175 13.41 -14.97 -19.09
CA ALA A 175 14.43 -14.16 -18.43
C ALA A 175 13.94 -13.57 -17.09
N PHE A 176 12.63 -13.40 -16.87
CA PHE A 176 12.07 -12.95 -15.60
C PHE A 176 12.36 -13.94 -14.47
N GLY A 177 13.18 -13.60 -13.47
CA GLY A 177 13.69 -14.54 -12.47
C GLY A 177 12.68 -15.08 -11.46
N GLU A 178 11.54 -14.41 -11.26
CA GLU A 178 10.53 -14.79 -10.26
C GLU A 178 9.76 -16.04 -10.69
N GLN A 179 9.87 -17.12 -9.92
CA GLN A 179 9.15 -18.36 -10.17
C GLN A 179 7.64 -18.18 -9.94
N SER A 180 7.27 -17.42 -8.91
CA SER A 180 5.88 -17.07 -8.59
C SER A 180 5.16 -16.43 -9.79
N PHE A 181 5.78 -15.42 -10.43
CA PHE A 181 5.24 -14.78 -11.64
C PHE A 181 5.08 -15.78 -12.79
N ARG A 182 6.10 -16.62 -13.03
CA ARG A 182 6.05 -17.66 -14.07
C ARG A 182 4.93 -18.68 -13.86
N GLN A 183 4.61 -18.99 -12.60
CA GLN A 183 3.59 -19.96 -12.23
C GLN A 183 2.17 -19.37 -12.25
N GLY A 184 2.02 -18.09 -11.94
CA GLY A 184 0.71 -17.44 -11.80
C GLY A 184 0.06 -17.70 -10.44
N LEU A 185 -0.87 -16.83 -10.05
CA LEU A 185 -1.46 -16.82 -8.71
C LEU A 185 -2.25 -18.10 -8.38
N ALA A 186 -3.01 -18.65 -9.34
CA ALA A 186 -3.82 -19.85 -9.11
C ALA A 186 -2.96 -21.06 -8.69
N GLU A 187 -1.82 -21.26 -9.34
CA GLU A 187 -0.90 -22.33 -8.96
C GLU A 187 -0.19 -22.08 -7.63
N ARG A 188 -0.11 -20.81 -7.21
CA ARG A 188 0.42 -20.39 -5.91
C ARG A 188 -0.63 -20.40 -4.79
N SER A 189 -1.91 -20.63 -5.07
CA SER A 189 -2.99 -20.46 -4.07
C SER A 189 -2.78 -21.31 -2.80
N THR A 190 -2.54 -22.62 -2.95
CA THR A 190 -2.27 -23.51 -1.81
C THR A 190 -0.98 -23.12 -1.09
N TYR A 191 0.02 -22.63 -1.83
CA TYR A 191 1.25 -22.10 -1.24
C TYR A 191 0.92 -20.87 -0.36
N LEU A 192 -0.01 -20.01 -0.75
CA LEU A 192 -0.47 -18.86 0.03
C LEU A 192 -1.38 -19.22 1.22
N GLY A 193 -1.73 -20.50 1.41
CA GLY A 193 -2.67 -20.93 2.44
C GLY A 193 -4.15 -20.81 2.07
N ASP A 194 -4.44 -20.46 0.82
CA ASP A 194 -5.81 -20.41 0.32
C ASP A 194 -6.49 -21.80 0.47
N PRO A 195 -7.83 -21.84 0.63
CA PRO A 195 -8.58 -23.08 0.82
C PRO A 195 -8.27 -24.15 -0.24
N THR A 196 -8.04 -25.38 0.23
CA THR A 196 -7.75 -26.56 -0.61
C THR A 196 -8.97 -27.43 -0.89
N ASP A 197 -10.05 -27.26 -0.11
CA ASP A 197 -11.33 -27.93 -0.33
C ASP A 197 -12.04 -27.32 -1.56
N PRO A 198 -12.32 -28.10 -2.63
CA PRO A 198 -13.01 -27.62 -3.82
C PRO A 198 -14.41 -27.03 -3.55
N ASP A 199 -15.08 -27.43 -2.48
CA ASP A 199 -16.41 -26.89 -2.12
C ASP A 199 -16.31 -25.53 -1.41
N HIS A 200 -15.12 -25.16 -0.94
CA HIS A 200 -14.90 -23.87 -0.29
C HIS A 200 -14.89 -22.74 -1.31
N ARG A 201 -15.64 -21.67 -1.05
CA ARG A 201 -15.74 -20.50 -1.93
C ARG A 201 -14.38 -19.89 -2.29
N GLY A 202 -13.45 -19.88 -1.35
CA GLY A 202 -12.10 -19.35 -1.55
C GLY A 202 -11.14 -20.24 -2.34
N HIS A 203 -11.53 -21.46 -2.71
CA HIS A 203 -10.71 -22.35 -3.53
C HIS A 203 -10.55 -21.80 -4.95
N ARG A 204 -9.36 -21.98 -5.54
CA ARG A 204 -9.00 -21.39 -6.84
C ARG A 204 -9.91 -21.75 -8.02
N ALA A 205 -10.59 -22.88 -7.96
CA ALA A 205 -11.55 -23.29 -8.99
C ALA A 205 -12.85 -22.47 -8.95
N ASN A 206 -13.16 -21.84 -7.82
CA ASN A 206 -14.38 -21.05 -7.59
C ASN A 206 -14.13 -19.55 -7.75
N TRP A 207 -12.90 -19.14 -8.11
CA TRP A 207 -12.57 -17.75 -8.32
C TRP A 207 -13.31 -17.17 -9.52
N VAL A 208 -13.88 -15.98 -9.35
CA VAL A 208 -14.63 -15.27 -10.41
C VAL A 208 -13.72 -14.86 -11.57
N VAL A 209 -12.43 -14.71 -11.30
CA VAL A 209 -11.37 -14.46 -12.29
C VAL A 209 -10.01 -14.93 -11.77
N GLY A 210 -9.12 -15.36 -12.67
CA GLY A 210 -7.76 -15.74 -12.31
C GLY A 210 -7.59 -17.16 -11.81
N GLY A 211 -8.65 -17.97 -11.82
CA GLY A 211 -8.60 -19.40 -11.60
C GLY A 211 -8.14 -20.18 -12.85
N PRO A 212 -8.02 -21.51 -12.76
CA PRO A 212 -7.46 -22.35 -13.82
C PRO A 212 -8.13 -22.21 -15.19
N ASP A 213 -9.45 -21.94 -15.24
CA ASP A 213 -10.23 -21.86 -16.47
C ASP A 213 -10.49 -20.40 -16.93
N ASN A 214 -10.25 -19.42 -16.05
CA ASN A 214 -10.53 -18.00 -16.25
C ASN A 214 -9.34 -17.08 -15.93
N GLU A 215 -8.11 -17.57 -16.14
CA GLU A 215 -6.89 -16.75 -16.05
C GLU A 215 -6.91 -15.60 -17.09
N ALA A 216 -6.57 -14.39 -16.65
CA ALA A 216 -6.52 -13.20 -17.47
C ALA A 216 -5.12 -12.98 -18.06
N ASP A 217 -5.08 -12.53 -19.31
CA ASP A 217 -3.83 -12.17 -20.00
C ASP A 217 -3.38 -10.76 -19.63
N ALA A 218 -4.33 -9.84 -19.48
CA ALA A 218 -4.07 -8.46 -19.09
C ALA A 218 -5.01 -8.01 -17.97
N LEU A 219 -4.49 -7.13 -17.12
CA LEU A 219 -5.25 -6.36 -16.15
C LEU A 219 -5.08 -4.88 -16.49
N VAL A 220 -6.17 -4.22 -16.87
CA VAL A 220 -6.22 -2.76 -17.04
C VAL A 220 -6.88 -2.15 -15.81
N ILE A 221 -6.27 -1.11 -15.26
CA ILE A 221 -6.81 -0.34 -14.13
C ILE A 221 -7.09 1.07 -14.64
N VAL A 222 -8.36 1.45 -14.65
CA VAL A 222 -8.79 2.83 -14.90
C VAL A 222 -9.17 3.46 -13.58
N ALA A 223 -8.78 4.71 -13.35
CA ALA A 223 -9.01 5.43 -12.11
C ALA A 223 -9.38 6.88 -12.38
N ALA A 224 -10.46 7.41 -11.78
CA ALA A 224 -10.92 8.77 -12.01
C ALA A 224 -11.47 9.44 -10.75
N ASP A 225 -11.46 10.77 -10.70
CA ASP A 225 -12.18 11.53 -9.67
C ASP A 225 -13.69 11.62 -9.96
N ASP A 226 -14.10 11.59 -11.25
CA ASP A 226 -15.50 11.59 -11.67
C ASP A 226 -15.92 10.20 -12.19
N PRO A 227 -17.04 9.64 -11.71
CA PRO A 227 -17.49 8.31 -12.11
C PRO A 227 -17.93 8.23 -13.58
N ASN A 228 -18.39 9.32 -14.20
CA ASN A 228 -18.77 9.31 -15.61
C ASN A 228 -17.52 9.30 -16.51
N ASP A 229 -16.46 10.02 -16.11
CA ASP A 229 -15.18 9.98 -16.82
C ASP A 229 -14.55 8.58 -16.74
N LEU A 230 -14.69 7.91 -15.58
CA LEU A 230 -14.30 6.50 -15.42
C LEU A 230 -15.05 5.61 -16.40
N ASP A 231 -16.39 5.68 -16.41
CA ASP A 231 -17.22 4.82 -17.23
C ASP A 231 -16.95 5.07 -18.74
N ALA A 232 -16.78 6.33 -19.15
CA ALA A 232 -16.43 6.68 -20.53
C ALA A 232 -15.08 6.09 -20.99
N MET A 233 -14.05 6.16 -20.14
CA MET A 233 -12.74 5.57 -20.46
C MET A 233 -12.78 4.04 -20.46
N VAL A 234 -13.55 3.42 -19.56
CA VAL A 234 -13.77 1.97 -19.54
C VAL A 234 -14.45 1.51 -20.82
N ASP A 235 -15.51 2.20 -21.25
CA ASP A 235 -16.23 1.90 -22.48
C ASP A 235 -15.30 2.03 -23.70
N GLU A 236 -14.49 3.09 -23.80
CA GLU A 236 -13.51 3.26 -24.89
C GLU A 236 -12.53 2.08 -24.95
N ILE A 237 -11.99 1.66 -23.80
CA ILE A 237 -11.04 0.54 -23.71
C ILE A 237 -11.70 -0.79 -24.09
N LEU A 238 -12.93 -1.04 -23.64
CA LEU A 238 -13.65 -2.28 -23.93
C LEU A 238 -14.11 -2.37 -25.39
N ASP A 239 -14.56 -1.26 -25.98
CA ASP A 239 -14.93 -1.19 -27.39
C ASP A 239 -13.73 -1.50 -28.29
N HIS A 240 -12.58 -0.88 -28.01
CA HIS A 240 -11.35 -1.18 -28.73
C HIS A 240 -10.85 -2.61 -28.47
N ALA A 241 -10.92 -3.10 -27.24
CA ALA A 241 -10.57 -4.48 -26.91
C ALA A 241 -11.40 -5.47 -27.76
N SER A 242 -12.73 -5.28 -27.78
CA SER A 242 -13.65 -6.12 -28.56
C SER A 242 -13.36 -6.06 -30.05
N ALA A 243 -13.09 -4.87 -30.61
CA ALA A 243 -12.73 -4.70 -32.01
C ALA A 243 -11.48 -5.47 -32.44
N HIS A 244 -10.54 -5.69 -31.50
CA HIS A 244 -9.33 -6.49 -31.71
C HIS A 244 -9.45 -7.94 -31.20
N GLY A 245 -10.66 -8.42 -30.91
CA GLY A 245 -10.92 -9.80 -30.49
C GLY A 245 -10.49 -10.13 -29.06
N ILE A 246 -10.30 -9.13 -28.21
CA ILE A 246 -10.00 -9.27 -26.79
C ILE A 246 -11.31 -9.31 -26.02
N THR A 247 -11.43 -10.26 -25.08
CA THR A 247 -12.66 -10.49 -24.31
C THR A 247 -12.48 -10.03 -22.87
N LEU A 248 -13.47 -9.32 -22.32
CA LEU A 248 -13.57 -9.07 -20.89
C LEU A 248 -13.99 -10.37 -20.17
N LEU A 249 -13.13 -10.90 -19.32
CA LEU A 249 -13.47 -12.03 -18.45
C LEU A 249 -14.27 -11.56 -17.24
N PHE A 250 -13.81 -10.46 -16.63
CA PHE A 250 -14.41 -9.91 -15.42
C PHE A 250 -14.05 -8.43 -15.27
N GLY A 251 -15.03 -7.62 -14.89
CA GLY A 251 -14.83 -6.22 -14.50
C GLY A 251 -15.22 -6.05 -13.04
N GLN A 252 -14.36 -5.42 -12.23
CA GLN A 252 -14.69 -5.04 -10.86
C GLN A 252 -14.53 -3.55 -10.69
N ARG A 253 -15.67 -2.87 -10.49
CA ARG A 253 -15.71 -1.51 -9.99
C ARG A 253 -15.34 -1.49 -8.51
N GLY A 254 -14.47 -0.56 -8.14
CA GLY A 254 -14.16 -0.22 -6.77
C GLY A 254 -14.36 1.27 -6.57
N ASP A 255 -14.83 1.62 -5.38
CA ASP A 255 -15.15 3.00 -5.01
C ASP A 255 -14.67 3.24 -3.57
N THR A 256 -14.18 4.45 -3.28
CA THR A 256 -14.04 4.91 -1.90
C THR A 256 -15.41 4.85 -1.24
N LEU A 257 -15.48 4.28 -0.03
CA LEU A 257 -16.75 4.15 0.68
C LEU A 257 -17.39 5.53 0.95
N PRO A 258 -18.73 5.63 0.88
CA PRO A 258 -19.43 6.91 0.94
C PRO A 258 -19.39 7.56 2.32
N GLY A 259 -19.60 8.88 2.33
CA GLY A 259 -19.86 9.65 3.54
C GLY A 259 -18.73 9.58 4.56
N ASN A 260 -19.07 9.16 5.77
CA ASN A 260 -18.16 9.12 6.91
C ASN A 260 -17.15 7.95 6.85
N LEU A 261 -17.36 6.99 5.93
CA LEU A 261 -16.44 5.89 5.66
C LEU A 261 -15.38 6.25 4.61
N GLN A 262 -15.28 7.50 4.16
CA GLN A 262 -14.28 7.88 3.16
C GLN A 262 -12.85 7.52 3.61
N GLY A 263 -12.16 6.70 2.80
CA GLY A 263 -10.85 6.14 3.10
C GLY A 263 -10.82 5.04 4.17
N HIS A 264 -11.97 4.45 4.50
CA HIS A 264 -12.08 3.23 5.30
C HIS A 264 -12.31 2.00 4.40
N GLU A 265 -12.02 0.82 4.93
CA GLU A 265 -12.43 -0.46 4.35
C GLU A 265 -13.73 -0.99 4.99
N HIS A 266 -14.22 -2.15 4.55
CA HIS A 266 -15.57 -2.62 4.90
C HIS A 266 -15.76 -3.08 6.34
N PHE A 267 -14.70 -3.46 7.06
CA PHE A 267 -14.79 -3.70 8.51
C PHE A 267 -14.93 -2.39 9.30
N GLY A 268 -14.67 -1.23 8.68
CA GLY A 268 -14.88 0.09 9.24
C GLY A 268 -13.59 0.76 9.73
N PHE A 269 -12.42 0.30 9.31
CA PHE A 269 -11.12 0.86 9.69
C PHE A 269 -10.52 1.75 8.61
N LYS A 270 -9.91 2.88 9.00
CA LYS A 270 -9.16 3.74 8.09
C LYS A 270 -7.99 2.98 7.46
N ASP A 271 -7.96 2.91 6.13
CA ASP A 271 -6.86 2.30 5.36
C ASP A 271 -6.01 3.40 4.67
N GLY A 272 -4.93 3.00 4.02
CA GLY A 272 -4.05 3.88 3.24
C GLY A 272 -3.08 4.73 4.06
N ILE A 273 -3.06 4.59 5.39
CA ILE A 273 -2.23 5.43 6.29
C ILE A 273 -0.73 5.18 6.10
N SER A 274 -0.29 3.92 6.23
CA SER A 274 1.13 3.56 6.18
C SER A 274 1.50 3.02 4.80
N GLN A 275 2.27 3.83 4.06
CA GLN A 275 2.86 3.51 2.76
C GLN A 275 4.33 3.92 2.78
N PRO A 276 5.25 3.11 2.23
CA PRO A 276 6.64 3.53 2.10
C PRO A 276 6.76 4.73 1.15
N GLY A 277 7.70 5.62 1.46
CA GLY A 277 8.20 6.62 0.52
C GLY A 277 9.21 5.98 -0.42
N VAL A 278 9.13 6.30 -1.71
CA VAL A 278 10.13 5.90 -2.70
C VAL A 278 11.22 6.98 -2.77
N ARG A 279 12.49 6.58 -2.61
CA ARG A 279 13.66 7.45 -2.80
C ARG A 279 13.82 7.86 -4.27
N GLY A 280 14.46 9.01 -4.48
CA GLY A 280 14.72 9.56 -5.80
C GLY A 280 14.05 10.91 -6.02
N ARG A 281 14.45 11.57 -7.11
CA ARG A 281 13.93 12.88 -7.54
C ARG A 281 13.87 12.99 -9.05
N ARG A 282 13.05 13.90 -9.58
CA ARG A 282 13.13 14.26 -10.99
C ARG A 282 14.30 15.19 -11.25
N ALA A 283 14.83 15.17 -12.47
CA ALA A 283 15.95 16.02 -12.88
C ALA A 283 15.58 17.52 -12.98
N THR A 284 14.29 17.84 -12.97
CA THR A 284 13.73 19.21 -13.08
C THR A 284 14.23 20.15 -11.98
N SER A 285 14.40 19.67 -10.75
CA SER A 285 14.96 20.45 -9.62
C SER A 285 15.60 19.51 -8.58
N PRO A 286 16.62 19.97 -7.82
CA PRO A 286 17.16 19.24 -6.65
C PRO A 286 16.11 18.84 -5.62
N ASP A 287 15.10 19.68 -5.39
CA ASP A 287 14.04 19.45 -4.39
C ASP A 287 12.88 18.62 -4.93
N ASP A 288 12.98 18.13 -6.16
CA ASP A 288 11.90 17.50 -6.89
C ASP A 288 11.70 16.02 -6.57
N HIS A 289 11.66 15.70 -5.28
CA HIS A 289 11.60 14.33 -4.81
C HIS A 289 10.32 13.60 -5.26
N LEU A 290 10.45 12.31 -5.57
CA LEU A 290 9.31 11.44 -5.84
C LEU A 290 8.38 11.35 -4.62
N THR A 291 8.98 11.29 -3.43
CA THR A 291 8.29 11.42 -2.15
C THR A 291 8.70 12.72 -1.47
N PRO A 292 7.75 13.63 -1.16
CA PRO A 292 8.05 14.89 -0.47
C PRO A 292 8.76 14.66 0.87
N ARG A 293 9.71 15.55 1.19
CA ARG A 293 10.51 15.51 2.43
C ARG A 293 9.97 16.54 3.41
N PHE A 294 9.69 16.11 4.64
CA PHE A 294 9.09 16.93 5.69
C PHE A 294 9.93 17.00 6.95
N LEU A 295 10.91 16.11 7.11
CA LEU A 295 11.91 16.21 8.18
C LEU A 295 12.93 17.29 7.82
N ASP A 296 13.33 18.07 8.81
CA ASP A 296 14.45 19.02 8.67
C ASP A 296 15.74 18.25 8.36
N ALA A 297 16.65 18.84 7.59
CA ALA A 297 17.90 18.19 7.20
C ALA A 297 18.80 17.82 8.40
N ASP A 298 18.67 18.55 9.51
CA ASP A 298 19.41 18.28 10.75
C ASP A 298 18.71 17.22 11.64
N ASP A 299 17.52 16.74 11.28
CA ASP A 299 16.86 15.64 12.00
C ASP A 299 17.65 14.34 11.82
N PRO A 300 17.98 13.60 12.90
CA PRO A 300 18.77 12.37 12.81
C PRO A 300 18.10 11.26 12.00
N HIS A 301 16.81 11.37 11.69
CA HIS A 301 16.03 10.42 10.92
C HIS A 301 15.65 10.91 9.52
N ALA A 302 16.09 12.12 9.11
CA ALA A 302 15.79 12.71 7.80
C ALA A 302 16.21 11.82 6.62
N GLU A 303 17.29 11.04 6.80
CA GLU A 303 17.76 10.08 5.81
C GLU A 303 16.87 8.85 5.70
N LEU A 304 16.18 8.47 6.77
CA LEU A 304 15.41 7.22 6.88
C LEU A 304 13.92 7.39 6.63
N PHE A 305 13.37 8.57 6.89
CA PHE A 305 11.93 8.82 6.78
C PHE A 305 11.62 10.09 5.97
N ALA A 306 10.55 10.02 5.17
CA ALA A 306 10.08 11.17 4.38
C ALA A 306 9.31 12.16 5.27
N LYS A 307 8.56 11.61 6.23
CA LYS A 307 7.88 12.27 7.35
C LYS A 307 7.83 11.29 8.51
N PRO A 308 7.50 11.73 9.75
CA PRO A 308 7.57 10.84 10.90
C PRO A 308 6.81 9.52 10.70
N GLY A 309 7.55 8.40 10.77
CA GLY A 309 7.02 7.05 10.57
C GLY A 309 6.76 6.61 9.11
N GLN A 310 7.06 7.43 8.10
CA GLN A 310 7.03 7.04 6.68
C GLN A 310 8.44 6.67 6.18
N PRO A 311 8.83 5.39 6.16
CA PRO A 311 10.19 4.98 5.78
C PRO A 311 10.47 5.27 4.31
N LEU A 312 11.72 5.59 4.01
CA LEU A 312 12.25 5.78 2.66
C LEU A 312 12.90 4.51 2.17
N VAL A 313 12.41 4.00 1.04
CA VAL A 313 12.84 2.75 0.45
C VAL A 313 13.47 3.02 -0.91
N TRP A 314 14.59 2.35 -1.17
CA TRP A 314 15.25 2.42 -2.47
C TRP A 314 14.34 1.87 -3.59
N PRO A 315 14.25 2.54 -4.75
CA PRO A 315 13.23 2.25 -5.77
C PRO A 315 13.32 0.86 -6.37
N GLY A 316 14.48 0.20 -6.33
CA GLY A 316 14.68 -1.19 -6.76
C GLY A 316 13.89 -2.23 -5.97
N GLN A 317 13.26 -1.82 -4.85
CA GLN A 317 12.30 -2.67 -4.14
C GLN A 317 10.91 -2.71 -4.82
N PHE A 318 10.65 -1.79 -5.76
CA PHE A 318 9.39 -1.67 -6.50
C PHE A 318 9.56 -1.66 -8.02
N LEU A 319 10.69 -1.15 -8.53
CA LEU A 319 11.00 -0.98 -9.95
C LEU A 319 12.18 -1.87 -10.36
N LEU A 320 12.02 -2.70 -11.40
CA LEU A 320 13.08 -3.59 -11.85
C LEU A 320 14.30 -2.82 -12.39
N GLY A 321 15.50 -3.27 -12.02
CA GLY A 321 16.77 -2.68 -12.49
C GLY A 321 17.21 -1.41 -11.76
N GLU A 322 16.39 -0.85 -10.88
CA GLU A 322 16.78 0.24 -9.98
C GLU A 322 17.56 -0.29 -8.76
N LEU A 323 18.28 0.60 -8.09
CA LEU A 323 19.05 0.28 -6.88
C LEU A 323 18.13 -0.28 -5.79
N ARG A 324 18.48 -1.43 -5.22
CA ARG A 324 17.65 -2.13 -4.22
C ARG A 324 17.90 -1.60 -2.81
N GLN A 325 17.00 -1.96 -1.91
CA GLN A 325 17.18 -1.73 -0.49
C GLN A 325 18.27 -2.64 0.07
N HIS A 326 19.22 -2.08 0.81
CA HIS A 326 20.24 -2.88 1.51
C HIS A 326 19.67 -3.47 2.80
N HIS A 327 20.00 -4.73 3.07
CA HIS A 327 19.38 -5.56 4.10
C HIS A 327 19.88 -5.26 5.54
N GLN A 328 21.06 -4.67 5.68
CA GLN A 328 21.64 -4.32 6.99
C GLN A 328 21.63 -2.82 7.31
N ASP A 329 21.62 -1.99 6.29
CA ASP A 329 21.77 -0.54 6.44
C ASP A 329 20.79 0.14 5.50
N PRO A 330 19.68 0.69 6.01
CA PRO A 330 18.63 1.23 5.16
C PRO A 330 19.02 2.53 4.43
N THR A 331 20.12 3.17 4.82
CA THR A 331 20.61 4.44 4.25
C THR A 331 21.39 4.26 2.96
N ILE A 332 21.89 3.05 2.68
CA ILE A 332 22.69 2.75 1.48
C ILE A 332 21.94 1.81 0.52
N PRO A 333 22.22 1.87 -0.79
CA PRO A 333 21.63 0.98 -1.76
C PRO A 333 22.35 -0.38 -1.81
N ALA A 334 21.61 -1.40 -2.27
CA ALA A 334 22.14 -2.67 -2.75
C ALA A 334 22.07 -2.74 -4.28
N ALA A 335 22.77 -3.72 -4.86
CA ALA A 335 22.78 -3.93 -6.30
C ALA A 335 21.36 -4.19 -6.86
N PRO A 336 21.07 -3.71 -8.09
CA PRO A 336 19.80 -3.97 -8.75
C PRO A 336 19.61 -5.46 -8.99
N ALA A 337 18.36 -5.92 -9.03
CA ALA A 337 18.06 -7.22 -9.65
C ALA A 337 18.47 -7.18 -11.13
N SER A 338 18.83 -8.33 -11.69
CA SER A 338 19.24 -8.45 -13.10
C SER A 338 18.56 -9.58 -13.86
N ALA A 339 17.73 -10.39 -13.19
CA ALA A 339 17.01 -11.50 -13.81
C ALA A 339 15.68 -11.02 -14.42
N PHE A 340 15.76 -10.29 -15.54
CA PHE A 340 14.63 -9.87 -16.37
C PHE A 340 15.16 -9.41 -17.75
N PRO A 341 14.33 -9.37 -18.81
CA PRO A 341 14.77 -8.86 -20.10
C PRO A 341 14.97 -7.33 -20.05
N ASP A 342 15.94 -6.79 -20.79
CA ASP A 342 16.33 -5.37 -20.69
C ASP A 342 15.16 -4.38 -20.85
N TRP A 343 14.20 -4.68 -21.74
CA TRP A 343 13.01 -3.85 -21.95
C TRP A 343 12.08 -3.77 -20.73
N ALA A 344 12.20 -4.68 -19.76
CA ALA A 344 11.38 -4.72 -18.55
C ALA A 344 11.94 -3.84 -17.41
N ARG A 345 13.12 -3.22 -17.59
CA ARG A 345 13.68 -2.25 -16.64
C ARG A 345 12.65 -1.15 -16.35
N ARG A 346 12.54 -0.76 -15.07
CA ARG A 346 11.56 0.20 -14.51
C ARG A 346 10.09 -0.23 -14.60
N GLY A 347 9.81 -1.45 -15.02
CA GLY A 347 8.52 -2.09 -14.76
C GLY A 347 8.44 -2.65 -13.34
N SER A 348 7.27 -3.16 -12.96
CA SER A 348 6.99 -3.69 -11.63
C SER A 348 6.09 -4.91 -11.71
N TYR A 349 6.29 -5.90 -10.82
CA TYR A 349 5.28 -6.94 -10.65
C TYR A 349 4.06 -6.35 -9.93
N LEU A 350 2.88 -6.78 -10.36
CA LEU A 350 1.59 -6.41 -9.78
C LEU A 350 0.89 -7.66 -9.26
N VAL A 351 0.67 -7.70 -7.95
CA VAL A 351 -0.24 -8.67 -7.33
C VAL A 351 -1.62 -8.05 -7.24
N CYS A 352 -2.63 -8.72 -7.78
CA CYS A 352 -4.03 -8.38 -7.58
C CYS A 352 -4.77 -9.53 -6.88
N ARG A 353 -5.56 -9.23 -5.86
CA ARG A 353 -6.40 -10.17 -5.12
C ARG A 353 -7.77 -9.54 -4.89
N ARG A 354 -8.82 -10.20 -5.36
CA ARG A 354 -10.21 -9.88 -4.98
C ARG A 354 -10.52 -10.58 -3.66
N LEU A 355 -10.54 -9.81 -2.58
CA LEU A 355 -10.75 -10.31 -1.22
C LEU A 355 -12.17 -9.98 -0.79
N HIS A 356 -13.02 -10.99 -0.65
CA HIS A 356 -14.33 -10.83 -0.05
C HIS A 356 -14.19 -10.64 1.46
N GLN A 357 -14.99 -9.74 2.05
CA GLN A 357 -14.97 -9.45 3.48
C GLN A 357 -16.32 -9.77 4.11
N ASP A 358 -16.32 -10.68 5.08
CA ASP A 358 -17.49 -10.99 5.90
C ASP A 358 -17.59 -10.02 7.09
N VAL A 359 -18.20 -8.86 6.82
CA VAL A 359 -18.33 -7.77 7.79
C VAL A 359 -19.19 -8.18 8.99
N VAL A 360 -20.25 -8.95 8.76
CA VAL A 360 -21.15 -9.40 9.82
C VAL A 360 -20.42 -10.41 10.71
N GLY A 361 -19.81 -11.43 10.11
CA GLY A 361 -19.02 -12.43 10.84
C GLY A 361 -17.87 -11.82 11.63
N PHE A 362 -17.20 -10.78 11.09
CA PHE A 362 -16.15 -10.05 11.79
C PHE A 362 -16.65 -9.42 13.10
N TRP A 363 -17.77 -8.71 13.05
CA TRP A 363 -18.32 -8.01 14.22
C TRP A 363 -19.03 -8.95 15.20
N GLU A 364 -19.62 -10.05 14.74
CA GLU A 364 -20.12 -11.12 15.61
C GLU A 364 -18.98 -11.79 16.39
N MET A 365 -17.91 -12.17 15.70
CA MET A 365 -16.70 -12.72 16.32
C MET A 365 -16.11 -11.75 17.34
N ALA A 366 -15.95 -10.47 16.96
CA ALA A 366 -15.39 -9.46 17.84
C ALA A 366 -16.26 -9.25 19.10
N THR A 367 -17.58 -9.34 18.98
CA THR A 367 -18.50 -9.18 20.09
C THR A 367 -18.43 -10.35 21.07
N ALA A 368 -18.45 -11.58 20.55
CA ALA A 368 -18.34 -12.78 21.37
C ALA A 368 -16.99 -12.85 22.12
N ALA A 369 -15.88 -12.59 21.41
CA ALA A 369 -14.55 -12.58 22.01
C ALA A 369 -14.36 -11.43 23.02
N ALA A 370 -14.92 -10.24 22.73
CA ALA A 370 -14.87 -9.12 23.67
C ALA A 370 -15.61 -9.42 24.99
N ALA A 371 -16.79 -10.05 24.91
CA ALA A 371 -17.55 -10.46 26.08
C ALA A 371 -16.77 -11.47 26.95
N ALA A 372 -16.11 -12.45 26.31
CA ALA A 372 -15.28 -13.43 27.01
C ALA A 372 -14.05 -12.80 27.70
N MET A 373 -13.49 -11.75 27.11
CA MET A 373 -12.31 -11.04 27.63
C MET A 373 -12.63 -9.88 28.58
N GLY A 374 -13.92 -9.51 28.74
CA GLY A 374 -14.32 -8.36 29.54
C GLY A 374 -13.89 -7.01 28.94
N THR A 375 -13.90 -6.89 27.61
CA THR A 375 -13.61 -5.65 26.86
C THR A 375 -14.77 -5.26 25.94
N THR A 376 -14.63 -4.20 25.14
CA THR A 376 -15.62 -3.80 24.14
C THR A 376 -15.30 -4.39 22.76
N PRO A 377 -16.31 -4.64 21.90
CA PRO A 377 -16.08 -5.16 20.54
C PRO A 377 -15.13 -4.27 19.72
N VAL A 378 -15.29 -2.95 19.79
CA VAL A 378 -14.41 -1.99 19.08
C VAL A 378 -12.98 -2.07 19.57
N ARG A 379 -12.75 -2.15 20.89
CA ARG A 379 -11.38 -2.29 21.44
C ARG A 379 -10.75 -3.61 21.01
N LEU A 380 -11.50 -4.72 21.06
CA LEU A 380 -11.01 -6.02 20.59
C LEU A 380 -10.65 -5.97 19.10
N ALA A 381 -11.56 -5.49 18.25
CA ALA A 381 -11.29 -5.33 16.82
C ALA A 381 -10.07 -4.42 16.55
N SER A 382 -9.91 -3.36 17.32
CA SER A 382 -8.73 -2.48 17.24
C SER A 382 -7.44 -3.18 17.65
N MET A 383 -7.48 -4.12 18.60
CA MET A 383 -6.34 -4.98 18.95
C MET A 383 -6.00 -5.99 17.84
N LEU A 384 -7.00 -6.48 17.11
CA LEU A 384 -6.79 -7.36 15.95
C LEU A 384 -6.18 -6.61 14.76
N VAL A 385 -6.55 -5.34 14.55
CA VAL A 385 -6.01 -4.52 13.45
C VAL A 385 -4.68 -3.86 13.85
N GLY A 386 -4.57 -3.38 15.09
CA GLY A 386 -3.47 -2.55 15.63
C GLY A 386 -3.73 -1.04 15.55
N ARG A 387 -4.91 -0.63 15.06
CA ARG A 387 -5.41 0.75 15.04
C ARG A 387 -6.88 0.77 15.42
N TRP A 388 -7.33 1.89 15.96
CA TRP A 388 -8.76 2.18 16.09
C TRP A 388 -9.42 2.42 14.73
N PRO A 389 -10.76 2.31 14.63
CA PRO A 389 -11.50 2.59 13.40
C PRO A 389 -11.13 3.93 12.73
N SER A 390 -10.92 5.00 13.54
CA SER A 390 -10.50 6.31 13.03
C SER A 390 -9.16 6.30 12.27
N GLY A 391 -8.29 5.33 12.58
CA GLY A 391 -6.89 5.28 12.15
C GLY A 391 -5.87 5.57 13.25
N ALA A 392 -6.28 6.00 14.44
CA ALA A 392 -5.36 6.21 15.57
C ALA A 392 -4.62 4.91 15.93
N PRO A 393 -3.27 4.89 15.99
CA PRO A 393 -2.54 3.67 16.32
C PRO A 393 -2.63 3.35 17.82
N LEU A 394 -2.84 2.07 18.16
CA LEU A 394 -2.87 1.64 19.57
C LEU A 394 -1.60 2.03 20.33
N MET A 395 -0.46 2.00 19.65
CA MET A 395 0.83 2.40 20.22
C MET A 395 0.85 3.82 20.81
N ARG A 396 0.04 4.74 20.28
CA ARG A 396 -0.03 6.13 20.76
C ARG A 396 -1.29 6.42 21.56
N SER A 397 -2.37 5.70 21.29
CA SER A 397 -3.64 5.79 22.02
C SER A 397 -4.11 4.40 22.49
N PRO A 398 -3.50 3.84 23.56
CA PRO A 398 -3.75 2.45 23.98
C PRO A 398 -5.13 2.23 24.62
N ASP A 399 -5.73 3.29 25.17
CA ASP A 399 -6.89 3.18 26.05
C ASP A 399 -8.22 3.53 25.36
N ALA A 400 -8.20 4.40 24.35
CA ALA A 400 -9.37 4.87 23.62
C ALA A 400 -9.02 5.37 22.21
N ASP A 401 -10.02 5.49 21.35
CA ASP A 401 -9.86 6.11 20.04
C ASP A 401 -9.56 7.62 20.16
N ASP A 402 -8.73 8.16 19.27
CA ASP A 402 -8.32 9.57 19.23
C ASP A 402 -8.38 10.09 17.78
N ALA A 403 -9.52 10.67 17.41
CA ALA A 403 -9.76 11.19 16.07
C ALA A 403 -8.83 12.37 15.70
N ALA A 404 -8.37 13.15 16.69
CA ALA A 404 -7.43 14.25 16.44
C ALA A 404 -6.07 13.69 16.04
N LEU A 405 -5.56 12.70 16.78
CA LEU A 405 -4.34 11.98 16.42
C LEU A 405 -4.49 11.29 15.06
N ALA A 406 -5.62 10.64 14.78
CA ALA A 406 -5.85 9.97 13.51
C ALA A 406 -5.80 10.93 12.31
N GLY A 407 -6.33 12.15 12.49
CA GLY A 407 -6.35 13.21 11.48
C GLY A 407 -5.02 13.93 11.27
N ASP A 408 -4.06 13.78 12.19
CA ASP A 408 -2.73 14.38 12.08
C ASP A 408 -1.79 13.51 11.24
N GLU A 409 -1.51 13.97 10.02
CA GLU A 409 -0.70 13.24 9.04
C GLU A 409 0.79 13.10 9.39
N PHE A 410 1.28 13.86 10.38
CA PHE A 410 2.66 13.83 10.87
C PHE A 410 2.77 13.10 12.22
N ALA A 411 1.63 12.69 12.81
CA ALA A 411 1.58 12.00 14.10
C ALA A 411 1.00 10.57 13.98
N ASN A 412 -0.01 10.34 13.13
CA ASN A 412 -0.78 9.09 13.08
C ASN A 412 0.01 7.84 12.66
N ASN A 413 1.22 8.00 12.13
CA ASN A 413 2.12 6.92 11.76
C ASN A 413 3.47 6.97 12.50
N HIS A 414 3.67 8.00 13.33
CA HIS A 414 4.90 8.26 14.06
C HIS A 414 5.00 7.39 15.32
N PHE A 415 5.29 6.12 15.11
CA PHE A 415 5.59 5.18 16.18
C PHE A 415 6.47 4.05 15.66
N LEU A 416 7.11 3.41 16.61
CA LEU A 416 7.85 2.16 16.46
C LEU A 416 7.24 1.15 17.45
N PHE A 417 7.67 -0.10 17.41
CA PHE A 417 7.19 -1.14 18.32
C PHE A 417 8.17 -1.43 19.45
N ASP A 418 9.48 -1.44 19.17
CA ASP A 418 10.50 -1.82 20.14
C ASP A 418 11.13 -0.57 20.78
N ASP A 419 11.22 0.53 20.04
CA ASP A 419 11.69 1.83 20.52
C ASP A 419 10.55 2.82 20.82
N GLU A 420 10.79 3.72 21.77
CA GLU A 420 9.89 4.85 22.04
C GLU A 420 9.91 5.89 20.91
N THR A 421 8.79 6.60 20.74
CA THR A 421 8.71 7.72 19.78
C THR A 421 9.56 8.89 20.27
N ARG A 422 10.43 9.39 19.40
CA ARG A 422 11.25 10.57 19.65
C ARG A 422 10.71 11.77 18.88
N PRO A 423 10.80 13.00 19.40
CA PRO A 423 10.40 14.18 18.64
C PRO A 423 11.15 14.27 17.31
N SER A 424 10.45 14.62 16.24
CA SER A 424 11.05 14.93 14.95
C SER A 424 11.10 16.43 14.72
N ALA A 425 12.23 16.94 14.24
CA ALA A 425 12.34 18.27 13.69
C ALA A 425 11.75 18.24 12.27
N LEU A 426 10.70 19.02 12.04
CA LEU A 426 10.09 19.19 10.73
C LEU A 426 10.61 20.47 10.08
N VAL A 427 10.58 20.51 8.75
CA VAL A 427 10.66 21.77 8.01
C VAL A 427 9.55 22.73 8.47
N ASP A 428 9.69 24.03 8.22
CA ASP A 428 8.62 24.99 8.56
C ASP A 428 7.34 24.65 7.79
N LEU A 429 6.32 24.22 8.52
CA LEU A 429 5.01 23.85 7.99
C LEU A 429 3.97 24.87 8.45
N PRO A 430 3.55 25.78 7.55
CA PRO A 430 2.62 26.84 7.92
C PRO A 430 1.34 26.30 8.56
N GLY A 431 1.06 26.74 9.79
CA GLY A 431 -0.15 26.37 10.52
C GLY A 431 -0.10 25.02 11.23
N TYR A 432 1.01 24.30 11.20
CA TYR A 432 1.20 23.07 11.96
C TYR A 432 2.01 23.34 13.24
N PRO A 433 1.43 23.16 14.44
CA PRO A 433 2.09 23.49 15.71
C PRO A 433 3.17 22.46 16.13
N GLY A 434 3.40 21.42 15.34
CA GLY A 434 4.18 20.24 15.75
C GLY A 434 3.30 19.15 16.34
N ASP A 435 3.87 17.96 16.52
CA ASP A 435 3.19 16.82 17.14
C ASP A 435 2.94 17.12 18.63
N THR A 436 1.67 17.30 19.00
CA THR A 436 1.24 17.58 20.38
C THR A 436 0.60 16.35 21.06
N HIS A 437 0.56 15.22 20.36
CA HIS A 437 -0.09 14.01 20.84
C HIS A 437 0.86 13.20 21.73
N ARG A 438 0.29 12.30 22.55
CA ARG A 438 1.07 11.39 23.40
C ARG A 438 2.08 10.59 22.54
N PRO A 439 3.38 10.54 22.90
CA PRO A 439 4.35 9.69 22.22
C PRO A 439 4.08 8.20 22.54
N ALA A 440 4.39 7.31 21.60
CA ALA A 440 4.37 5.88 21.90
C ALA A 440 5.56 5.50 22.78
N THR A 441 5.35 4.58 23.71
CA THR A 441 6.41 3.90 24.46
C THR A 441 6.79 2.59 23.77
N GLU A 442 7.93 2.00 24.14
CA GLU A 442 8.28 0.64 23.73
C GLU A 442 7.18 -0.38 24.09
N ASP A 443 6.99 -1.38 23.23
CA ASP A 443 6.04 -2.49 23.40
C ASP A 443 6.68 -3.84 23.04
N LEU A 444 7.82 -4.12 23.68
CA LEU A 444 8.63 -5.34 23.51
C LEU A 444 7.87 -6.63 23.81
N LEU A 445 6.74 -6.56 24.52
CA LEU A 445 5.95 -7.72 24.95
C LEU A 445 4.57 -7.79 24.28
N GLY A 446 4.26 -6.91 23.32
CA GLY A 446 2.97 -6.91 22.63
C GLY A 446 1.77 -6.64 23.55
N LYS A 447 1.98 -5.87 24.63
CA LYS A 447 0.96 -5.52 25.62
C LYS A 447 0.05 -4.39 25.13
N VAL A 448 0.57 -3.49 24.29
CA VAL A 448 -0.20 -2.38 23.71
C VAL A 448 -0.75 -2.78 22.35
N CYS A 449 0.12 -3.20 21.43
CA CYS A 449 -0.27 -3.70 20.12
C CYS A 449 0.10 -5.19 20.04
N PRO A 450 -0.88 -6.11 20.07
CA PRO A 450 -0.59 -7.55 20.03
C PRO A 450 0.34 -7.94 18.89
N PHE A 451 1.20 -8.94 19.10
CA PHE A 451 2.10 -9.42 18.04
C PHE A 451 1.36 -9.92 16.79
N ALA A 452 0.16 -10.45 16.98
CA ALA A 452 -0.73 -10.89 15.91
C ALA A 452 -1.50 -9.76 15.23
N ALA A 453 -1.49 -8.53 15.76
CA ALA A 453 -2.21 -7.42 15.16
C ALA A 453 -1.80 -7.22 13.70
N HIS A 454 -2.78 -7.03 12.82
CA HIS A 454 -2.57 -7.00 11.37
C HIS A 454 -1.40 -6.09 10.96
N ILE A 455 -1.39 -4.84 11.41
CA ILE A 455 -0.33 -3.88 11.04
C ILE A 455 1.06 -4.29 11.54
N ARG A 456 1.16 -5.04 12.65
CA ARG A 456 2.43 -5.50 13.24
C ARG A 456 2.92 -6.75 12.54
N LYS A 457 2.00 -7.60 12.06
CA LYS A 457 2.31 -8.78 11.24
C LYS A 457 2.80 -8.41 9.85
N VAL A 458 2.15 -7.45 9.18
CA VAL A 458 2.52 -7.10 7.80
C VAL A 458 3.66 -6.07 7.72
N ASN A 459 3.99 -5.41 8.82
CA ASN A 459 5.13 -4.51 8.94
C ASN A 459 5.60 -4.47 10.40
N SER A 460 6.62 -5.26 10.74
CA SER A 460 7.21 -5.31 12.09
C SER A 460 8.04 -4.08 12.48
N ARG A 461 8.14 -3.09 11.59
CA ARG A 461 8.93 -1.85 11.77
C ARG A 461 10.35 -2.13 12.25
N ASP A 462 10.66 -1.66 13.44
CA ASP A 462 11.93 -1.74 14.16
C ASP A 462 12.10 -3.03 14.97
N SER A 463 11.06 -3.88 15.05
CA SER A 463 11.21 -5.18 15.71
C SER A 463 12.14 -6.08 14.88
N GLY A 464 13.14 -6.64 15.54
CA GLY A 464 13.95 -7.72 14.97
C GLY A 464 13.05 -8.88 14.54
N THR A 465 13.36 -9.50 13.41
CA THR A 465 12.59 -10.64 12.91
C THR A 465 13.44 -11.91 12.92
N ASP A 466 12.80 -13.05 12.80
CA ASP A 466 13.47 -14.34 12.63
C ASP A 466 14.31 -14.44 11.34
N PHE A 467 14.17 -13.46 10.44
CA PHE A 467 14.91 -13.34 9.19
C PHE A 467 16.01 -12.27 9.21
N GLY A 468 16.18 -11.54 10.31
CA GLY A 468 17.34 -10.69 10.54
C GLY A 468 17.04 -9.36 11.24
N ALA A 469 17.85 -8.35 10.92
CA ALA A 469 17.84 -7.06 11.60
C ALA A 469 16.58 -6.26 11.21
N PRO A 470 16.21 -5.22 11.98
CA PRO A 470 15.03 -4.41 11.65
C PRO A 470 15.02 -3.82 10.23
N ALA A 471 16.20 -3.59 9.65
CA ALA A 471 16.37 -3.17 8.27
C ALA A 471 15.79 -4.17 7.24
N ASP A 472 15.71 -5.47 7.56
CA ASP A 472 15.11 -6.48 6.69
C ASP A 472 13.61 -6.26 6.47
N THR A 473 12.92 -5.58 7.39
CA THR A 473 11.51 -5.21 7.23
C THR A 473 11.30 -4.35 5.98
N PHE A 474 12.27 -3.49 5.63
CA PHE A 474 12.18 -2.62 4.44
C PHE A 474 12.15 -3.42 3.13
N LEU A 475 12.78 -4.60 3.11
CA LEU A 475 12.76 -5.50 1.95
C LEU A 475 11.38 -6.09 1.68
N ARG A 476 10.48 -6.07 2.67
CA ARG A 476 9.16 -6.71 2.63
C ARG A 476 8.05 -5.74 2.30
N LEU A 477 8.33 -4.44 2.31
CA LEU A 477 7.36 -3.38 2.02
C LEU A 477 6.91 -3.45 0.56
N MET A 478 5.67 -3.02 0.32
CA MET A 478 5.03 -3.01 -0.99
C MET A 478 4.23 -1.73 -1.18
N LEU A 479 4.04 -1.31 -2.43
CA LEU A 479 3.22 -0.14 -2.76
C LEU A 479 1.78 -0.58 -2.97
N ARG A 480 0.93 -0.45 -1.94
CA ARG A 480 -0.48 -0.87 -2.03
C ARG A 480 -1.32 0.19 -2.76
N ARG A 481 -2.17 -0.26 -3.67
CA ARG A 481 -3.08 0.51 -4.52
C ARG A 481 -4.49 -0.10 -4.51
N GLY A 482 -4.87 -0.69 -3.38
CA GLY A 482 -6.17 -1.33 -3.25
C GLY A 482 -7.31 -0.33 -3.13
N ILE A 483 -8.52 -0.81 -3.41
CA ILE A 483 -9.76 -0.04 -3.30
C ILE A 483 -10.92 -0.97 -2.85
N PRO A 484 -11.84 -0.51 -1.99
CA PRO A 484 -13.03 -1.28 -1.65
C PRO A 484 -13.93 -1.52 -2.87
N TYR A 485 -14.72 -2.59 -2.85
CA TYR A 485 -15.81 -2.84 -3.80
C TYR A 485 -17.07 -3.26 -3.06
N GLY A 486 -18.23 -3.03 -3.67
CA GLY A 486 -19.53 -3.37 -3.11
C GLY A 486 -20.03 -2.38 -2.06
N GLU A 487 -21.33 -2.46 -1.74
CA GLU A 487 -21.99 -1.55 -0.81
C GLU A 487 -21.60 -1.83 0.65
N PRO A 488 -21.30 -0.80 1.46
CA PRO A 488 -20.93 -0.98 2.87
C PRO A 488 -22.14 -1.36 3.73
N ILE A 489 -21.89 -2.20 4.75
CA ILE A 489 -22.84 -2.47 5.84
C ILE A 489 -22.51 -1.68 7.10
N ALA A 490 -21.22 -1.41 7.33
CA ALA A 490 -20.76 -0.70 8.51
C ALA A 490 -21.52 0.63 8.68
N GLY A 491 -22.09 0.86 9.85
CA GLY A 491 -22.90 2.06 10.14
C GLY A 491 -24.41 1.90 9.91
N ILE A 492 -24.90 0.75 9.45
CA ILE A 492 -26.33 0.47 9.23
C ILE A 492 -26.85 -0.45 10.34
N ALA A 493 -27.79 0.04 11.16
CA ALA A 493 -28.31 -0.68 12.32
C ALA A 493 -29.22 -1.89 11.97
N ASP A 494 -29.95 -1.81 10.86
CA ASP A 494 -30.85 -2.86 10.37
C ASP A 494 -30.71 -2.98 8.84
N PRO A 495 -29.62 -3.62 8.34
CA PRO A 495 -29.41 -3.76 6.91
C PRO A 495 -30.44 -4.72 6.31
N SER A 496 -30.92 -4.39 5.11
CA SER A 496 -31.81 -5.29 4.35
C SER A 496 -31.13 -6.64 4.07
N PRO A 497 -31.89 -7.76 3.96
CA PRO A 497 -31.32 -9.07 3.62
C PRO A 497 -30.47 -9.09 2.32
N GLU A 498 -30.86 -8.28 1.33
CA GLU A 498 -30.10 -8.11 0.07
C GLU A 498 -28.72 -7.50 0.34
N LEU A 499 -28.66 -6.52 1.24
CA LEU A 499 -27.40 -5.89 1.64
C LEU A 499 -26.57 -6.87 2.49
N GLU A 500 -27.15 -7.57 3.46
CA GLU A 500 -26.44 -8.59 4.26
C GLU A 500 -25.70 -9.60 3.37
N THR A 501 -26.37 -10.11 2.33
CA THR A 501 -25.85 -11.13 1.41
C THR A 501 -25.07 -10.58 0.22
N GLY A 502 -24.96 -9.25 0.10
CA GLY A 502 -24.30 -8.58 -1.01
C GLY A 502 -22.78 -8.80 -1.05
N GLU A 503 -22.24 -8.88 -2.27
CA GLU A 503 -20.80 -9.00 -2.49
C GLU A 503 -20.07 -7.71 -2.12
N ARG A 504 -19.13 -7.80 -1.17
CA ARG A 504 -18.25 -6.69 -0.78
C ARG A 504 -16.86 -7.16 -0.40
N GLY A 505 -15.93 -6.22 -0.43
CA GLY A 505 -14.61 -6.42 0.15
C GLY A 505 -13.58 -5.49 -0.44
N LEU A 506 -12.36 -5.98 -0.59
CA LEU A 506 -11.22 -5.20 -1.05
C LEU A 506 -10.64 -5.79 -2.33
N LEU A 507 -10.49 -4.96 -3.36
CA LEU A 507 -9.53 -5.24 -4.43
C LEU A 507 -8.15 -4.86 -3.91
N PHE A 508 -7.41 -5.84 -3.39
CA PHE A 508 -6.03 -5.63 -3.03
C PHE A 508 -5.17 -5.61 -4.31
N ALA A 509 -4.45 -4.51 -4.53
CA ALA A 509 -3.47 -4.38 -5.58
C ALA A 509 -2.16 -3.89 -4.97
N ALA A 510 -1.03 -4.48 -5.33
CA ALA A 510 0.27 -4.05 -4.82
C ALA A 510 1.38 -4.21 -5.86
N TYR A 511 2.28 -3.23 -5.89
CA TYR A 511 3.46 -3.22 -6.75
C TYR A 511 4.73 -3.57 -5.98
N MET A 512 5.58 -4.40 -6.59
CA MET A 512 6.84 -4.90 -6.04
C MET A 512 7.86 -5.30 -7.10
N ALA A 513 9.14 -5.35 -6.72
CA ALA A 513 10.20 -5.90 -7.56
C ALA A 513 10.42 -7.42 -7.35
N SER A 514 9.85 -8.02 -6.30
CA SER A 514 9.82 -9.47 -6.08
C SER A 514 8.52 -9.88 -5.40
N ILE A 515 7.75 -10.76 -6.03
CA ILE A 515 6.51 -11.29 -5.45
C ILE A 515 6.88 -12.24 -4.30
N GLU A 516 7.93 -13.03 -4.47
CA GLU A 516 8.39 -14.04 -3.52
C GLU A 516 8.89 -13.41 -2.22
N ASP A 517 9.74 -12.37 -2.31
CA ASP A 517 10.34 -11.72 -1.15
C ASP A 517 9.43 -10.69 -0.47
N GLN A 518 8.33 -10.27 -1.10
CA GLN A 518 7.41 -9.27 -0.57
C GLN A 518 6.03 -9.88 -0.29
N PHE A 519 5.15 -9.98 -1.29
CA PHE A 519 3.76 -10.41 -1.07
C PHE A 519 3.67 -11.81 -0.48
N GLU A 520 4.33 -12.81 -1.08
CA GLU A 520 4.23 -14.19 -0.62
C GLU A 520 4.95 -14.41 0.70
N PHE A 521 6.08 -13.71 0.90
CA PHE A 521 6.78 -13.71 2.17
C PHE A 521 5.90 -13.18 3.29
N VAL A 522 5.37 -11.96 3.16
CA VAL A 522 4.51 -11.34 4.18
C VAL A 522 3.28 -12.21 4.42
N THR A 523 2.64 -12.73 3.38
CA THR A 523 1.47 -13.60 3.53
C THR A 523 1.81 -14.88 4.28
N ARG A 524 2.83 -15.62 3.86
CA ARG A 524 3.09 -16.96 4.41
C ARG A 524 3.93 -16.97 5.67
N ARG A 525 5.02 -16.21 5.65
CA ARG A 525 6.01 -16.21 6.74
C ARG A 525 5.55 -15.35 7.88
N TRP A 526 4.78 -14.31 7.64
CA TRP A 526 4.24 -13.47 8.71
C TRP A 526 2.77 -13.78 8.94
N ALA A 527 1.87 -13.34 8.06
CA ALA A 527 0.43 -13.37 8.33
C ALA A 527 -0.11 -14.77 8.67
N ASN A 528 0.26 -15.80 7.90
CA ASN A 528 -0.22 -17.17 8.11
C ASN A 528 0.49 -17.92 9.24
N SER A 529 1.62 -17.40 9.73
CA SER A 529 2.44 -18.09 10.71
C SER A 529 1.99 -17.75 12.13
N PRO A 530 1.73 -18.73 13.00
CA PRO A 530 1.40 -18.44 14.40
C PRO A 530 2.61 -18.03 15.25
N VAL A 531 3.82 -18.19 14.72
CA VAL A 531 5.09 -18.04 15.45
C VAL A 531 6.05 -17.01 14.85
N GLN A 532 5.72 -16.44 13.69
CA GLN A 532 6.56 -15.50 12.97
C GLN A 532 5.76 -14.23 12.61
N PRO A 533 6.39 -13.04 12.53
CA PRO A 533 7.79 -12.78 12.92
C PRO A 533 8.02 -12.93 14.43
N ASN A 534 6.95 -12.85 15.23
CA ASN A 534 6.94 -13.11 16.65
C ASN A 534 5.82 -14.10 17.02
N VAL A 535 5.97 -14.78 18.16
CA VAL A 535 4.94 -15.68 18.70
C VAL A 535 3.74 -14.86 19.18
N GLY A 536 2.55 -15.28 18.78
CA GLY A 536 1.30 -14.63 19.21
C GLY A 536 0.07 -15.02 18.38
N GLY A 537 0.20 -15.99 17.47
CA GLY A 537 -0.87 -16.40 16.58
C GLY A 537 -0.76 -15.82 15.18
N VAL A 538 -1.75 -16.16 14.36
CA VAL A 538 -1.82 -15.70 12.96
C VAL A 538 -2.27 -14.25 12.90
N ASP A 539 -2.13 -13.62 11.73
CA ASP A 539 -2.84 -12.39 11.44
C ASP A 539 -4.36 -12.65 11.45
N PRO A 540 -5.16 -11.92 12.25
CA PRO A 540 -6.59 -12.17 12.40
C PRO A 540 -7.43 -11.73 11.21
N ILE A 541 -6.90 -10.89 10.33
CA ILE A 541 -7.64 -10.31 9.21
C ILE A 541 -7.38 -11.15 7.96
N ILE A 542 -6.12 -11.31 7.57
CA ILE A 542 -5.74 -11.97 6.31
C ILE A 542 -5.05 -13.32 6.51
N GLY A 543 -4.71 -13.70 7.75
CA GLY A 543 -4.03 -14.95 8.02
C GLY A 543 -4.87 -16.15 7.59
N GLN A 544 -4.28 -16.96 6.72
CA GLN A 544 -4.86 -18.19 6.19
C GLN A 544 -4.11 -19.40 6.77
N ARG A 545 -4.83 -20.48 7.07
CA ARG A 545 -4.22 -21.78 7.36
C ARG A 545 -5.05 -22.87 6.70
N ASP A 546 -4.37 -23.83 6.09
CA ASP A 546 -5.00 -25.06 5.61
C ASP A 546 -3.99 -26.21 5.76
N VAL A 547 -4.07 -26.91 6.89
CA VAL A 547 -3.22 -28.08 7.16
C VAL A 547 -4.07 -29.32 7.03
N ARG A 548 -4.15 -29.85 5.80
CA ARG A 548 -4.97 -31.03 5.46
C ARG A 548 -6.46 -30.83 5.81
N GLY A 549 -7.01 -29.67 5.47
CA GLY A 549 -8.39 -29.28 5.77
C GLY A 549 -8.59 -28.65 7.16
N ASP A 550 -7.58 -28.66 8.04
CA ASP A 550 -7.64 -27.92 9.30
C ASP A 550 -7.31 -26.45 9.06
N ARG A 551 -8.35 -25.62 9.10
CA ARG A 551 -8.27 -24.16 8.93
C ARG A 551 -8.31 -23.37 10.23
N ARG A 552 -8.15 -24.04 11.39
CA ARG A 552 -8.18 -23.37 12.70
C ARG A 552 -7.03 -22.38 12.85
N ARG A 553 -7.40 -21.21 13.36
CA ARG A 553 -6.54 -20.05 13.53
C ARG A 553 -6.74 -19.51 14.93
N THR A 554 -5.64 -19.15 15.58
CA THR A 554 -5.66 -18.63 16.95
C THR A 554 -4.85 -17.36 17.03
N VAL A 555 -5.24 -16.49 17.96
CA VAL A 555 -4.59 -15.22 18.24
C VAL A 555 -4.47 -15.03 19.74
N ASP A 556 -3.29 -14.64 20.18
CA ASP A 556 -2.98 -14.34 21.57
C ASP A 556 -3.15 -12.83 21.81
N LEU A 557 -4.00 -12.48 22.76
CA LEU A 557 -4.32 -11.11 23.12
C LEU A 557 -3.98 -10.83 24.59
N PRO A 558 -3.41 -9.66 24.91
CA PRO A 558 -3.22 -9.24 26.29
C PRO A 558 -4.59 -9.02 26.96
N ALA A 559 -4.76 -9.59 28.15
CA ALA A 559 -5.94 -9.42 29.00
C ALA A 559 -5.72 -8.29 30.02
N ALA A 560 -6.82 -7.76 30.58
CA ALA A 560 -6.79 -6.64 31.53
C ALA A 560 -6.03 -6.95 32.83
N ASP A 561 -5.94 -8.23 33.22
CA ASP A 561 -5.19 -8.69 34.39
C ASP A 561 -3.68 -8.90 34.11
N GLY A 562 -3.24 -8.58 32.89
CA GLY A 562 -1.86 -8.75 32.44
C GLY A 562 -1.51 -10.17 31.96
N SER A 563 -2.48 -11.10 31.98
CA SER A 563 -2.33 -12.41 31.35
C SER A 563 -2.52 -12.36 29.83
N THR A 564 -2.34 -13.49 29.17
CA THR A 564 -2.59 -13.65 27.74
C THR A 564 -3.77 -14.59 27.54
N THR A 565 -4.74 -14.16 26.75
CA THR A 565 -5.90 -14.96 26.36
C THR A 565 -5.77 -15.34 24.89
N THR A 566 -5.84 -16.64 24.60
CA THR A 566 -5.90 -17.14 23.22
C THR A 566 -7.35 -17.22 22.78
N ILE A 567 -7.69 -16.57 21.66
CA ILE A 567 -8.98 -16.70 21.00
C ILE A 567 -8.84 -17.52 19.72
N GLU A 568 -9.89 -18.27 19.36
CA GLU A 568 -9.97 -19.03 18.12
C GLU A 568 -10.84 -18.28 17.09
N LEU A 569 -10.32 -18.12 15.87
CA LEU A 569 -11.00 -17.47 14.76
C LEU A 569 -11.72 -18.56 13.94
N GLN A 570 -13.02 -18.73 14.21
CA GLN A 570 -13.81 -19.87 13.71
C GLN A 570 -14.07 -19.81 12.19
N GLU A 571 -13.99 -18.63 11.55
CA GLU A 571 -14.38 -18.45 10.14
C GLU A 571 -13.44 -17.50 9.37
N ASP A 572 -13.30 -17.73 8.05
CA ASP A 572 -12.50 -16.89 7.15
C ASP A 572 -13.18 -15.54 6.91
N LEU A 573 -12.89 -14.57 7.79
CA LEU A 573 -13.37 -13.18 7.68
C LEU A 573 -13.00 -12.54 6.34
N VAL A 574 -11.88 -12.97 5.75
CA VAL A 574 -11.45 -12.59 4.41
C VAL A 574 -11.29 -13.84 3.55
N THR A 575 -12.06 -13.89 2.47
CA THR A 575 -12.05 -15.01 1.51
C THR A 575 -11.50 -14.55 0.15
N PRO A 576 -10.42 -15.15 -0.37
CA PRO A 576 -9.93 -14.82 -1.69
C PRO A 576 -10.84 -15.40 -2.78
N THR A 577 -11.29 -14.55 -3.70
CA THR A 577 -12.30 -14.91 -4.72
C THR A 577 -11.83 -14.68 -6.15
N GLY A 578 -10.57 -14.28 -6.33
CA GLY A 578 -9.95 -14.10 -7.64
C GLY A 578 -8.71 -13.21 -7.58
N GLY A 579 -8.07 -13.01 -8.72
CA GLY A 579 -6.89 -12.15 -8.82
C GLY A 579 -5.90 -12.60 -9.90
N GLY A 580 -4.64 -12.21 -9.76
CA GLY A 580 -3.57 -12.68 -10.63
C GLY A 580 -2.21 -12.09 -10.24
N TYR A 581 -1.16 -12.69 -10.79
CA TYR A 581 0.19 -12.14 -10.77
C TYR A 581 0.49 -11.62 -12.17
N PHE A 582 0.79 -10.33 -12.24
CA PHE A 582 1.02 -9.62 -13.49
C PHE A 582 2.36 -8.88 -13.44
N PHE A 583 2.81 -8.40 -14.60
CA PHE A 583 3.92 -7.48 -14.74
C PHE A 583 3.43 -6.22 -15.45
N ALA A 584 3.58 -5.07 -14.80
CA ALA A 584 3.34 -3.75 -15.35
C ALA A 584 4.63 -3.26 -16.04
N PRO A 585 4.71 -3.31 -17.37
CA PRO A 585 5.93 -2.95 -18.10
C PRO A 585 6.12 -1.42 -18.14
N PRO A 586 7.34 -0.95 -18.44
CA PRO A 586 7.53 0.45 -18.82
C PRO A 586 6.76 0.78 -20.11
N ILE A 587 6.39 2.05 -20.28
CA ILE A 587 5.54 2.51 -21.40
C ILE A 587 6.26 2.33 -22.75
N SER A 588 7.58 2.50 -22.80
CA SER A 588 8.39 2.21 -24.00
C SER A 588 8.28 0.76 -24.46
N ALA A 589 8.17 -0.21 -23.54
CA ALA A 589 7.99 -1.62 -23.91
C ALA A 589 6.60 -1.89 -24.51
N LEU A 590 5.56 -1.16 -24.06
CA LEU A 590 4.23 -1.21 -24.68
C LEU A 590 4.28 -0.72 -26.13
N ARG A 591 4.98 0.39 -26.37
CA ARG A 591 5.13 1.00 -27.72
C ARG A 591 6.05 0.17 -28.64
N GLY A 592 6.98 -0.58 -28.06
CA GLY A 592 7.97 -1.38 -28.75
C GLY A 592 7.67 -2.88 -28.67
N THR A 593 8.44 -3.59 -27.85
CA THR A 593 8.48 -5.08 -27.79
C THR A 593 7.10 -5.73 -27.73
N LEU A 594 6.17 -5.17 -26.96
CA LEU A 594 4.87 -5.80 -26.72
C LEU A 594 3.83 -5.51 -27.81
N ALA A 595 3.98 -4.42 -28.57
CA ALA A 595 3.11 -4.10 -29.71
C ALA A 595 3.66 -4.53 -31.07
N ALA A 596 4.98 -4.73 -31.21
CA ALA A 596 5.65 -4.93 -32.49
C ALA A 596 6.30 -6.32 -32.68
N GLY A 597 6.23 -7.19 -31.67
CA GLY A 597 7.01 -8.43 -31.60
C GLY A 597 6.70 -9.49 -32.65
#